data_AF-A0A3R6VAJ5-F1
#
_entry.id   AF-A0A3R6VAJ5-F1
#
_cell.length_a   1.000
_cell.length_b   1.000
_cell.length_c   1.000
_cell.angle_alpha   90.00
_cell.angle_beta   90.00
_cell.angle_gamma   90.00
#
_symmetry.space_group_name_H-M   'P 1'
#
loop_
_entity.id
_entity.type
_entity.pdbx_description
1 polymer ?
#
loop_
_entity_poly.entity_id
_entity_poly.type
_entity_poly.pdbx_seq_one_letter_code
_entity_poly.pdbx_strand_id
1 'polypeptide(L)'
;MVVIEIPKSTLDFEIGNKKYTLDMSDKTINQLNYKVNQIQTNEIKAEQVIQEKIASYDEELKNLRSKNTIQGLNQADFKHEEHKLQNKFDRMVINASEKSFKKLTEAYINFLNYVFGDNAGRDIYQLCNESTIVLGKVVTQISVAINNDQDLVDYRMQYVKKIKALKNGDKVESESNSVQK
;
A
#
# COMPACT_ATOMS: atom_id res chain seq x y z
N MET A 1 -36.87 25.42 2.65
CA MET A 1 -36.36 24.09 3.00
C MET A 1 -34.88 24.11 2.66
N VAL A 2 -33.98 23.98 3.64
CA VAL A 2 -32.53 24.02 3.38
C VAL A 2 -32.12 22.65 2.84
N VAL A 3 -31.71 22.59 1.58
CA VAL A 3 -31.09 21.39 1.01
C VAL A 3 -29.64 21.38 1.47
N ILE A 4 -29.34 20.55 2.46
CA ILE A 4 -27.96 20.33 2.91
C ILE A 4 -27.40 19.24 2.01
N GLU A 5 -26.46 19.58 1.12
CA GLU A 5 -25.66 18.58 0.43
C GLU A 5 -24.85 17.81 1.47
N ILE A 6 -25.23 16.55 1.69
CA ILE A 6 -24.49 15.65 2.55
C ILE A 6 -23.33 15.13 1.70
N PRO A 7 -22.06 15.33 2.11
CA PRO A 7 -20.91 14.77 1.42
C PRO A 7 -21.11 13.26 1.26
N LYS A 8 -20.60 12.70 0.16
CA LYS A 8 -20.62 11.24 -0.01
C LYS A 8 -19.92 10.59 1.17
N SER A 9 -20.67 9.77 1.92
CA SER A 9 -20.15 8.98 3.03
C SER A 9 -19.64 7.62 2.57
N THR A 10 -19.82 7.28 1.29
CA THR A 10 -19.44 5.98 0.74
C THR A 10 -18.73 6.11 -0.60
N LEU A 11 -17.79 5.20 -0.85
CA LEU A 11 -17.09 5.08 -2.12
C LEU A 11 -17.17 3.62 -2.59
N ASP A 12 -17.71 3.40 -3.78
CA ASP A 12 -17.86 2.08 -4.37
C ASP A 12 -16.68 1.72 -5.27
N PHE A 13 -16.21 0.49 -5.13
CA PHE A 13 -15.12 -0.10 -5.90
C PHE A 13 -15.60 -1.38 -6.57
N GLU A 14 -15.32 -1.51 -7.85
CA GLU A 14 -15.48 -2.77 -8.56
C GLU A 14 -14.11 -3.46 -8.67
N ILE A 15 -13.98 -4.61 -8.01
CA ILE A 15 -12.75 -5.39 -7.97
C ILE A 15 -13.08 -6.79 -8.49
N GLY A 16 -12.54 -7.11 -9.67
CA GLY A 16 -12.98 -8.28 -10.43
C GLY A 16 -14.45 -8.15 -10.80
N ASN A 17 -15.27 -9.12 -10.40
CA ASN A 17 -16.72 -9.12 -10.65
C ASN A 17 -17.54 -8.83 -9.37
N LYS A 18 -16.89 -8.27 -8.33
CA LYS A 18 -17.52 -7.96 -7.04
C LYS A 18 -17.47 -6.47 -6.76
N LYS A 19 -18.53 -5.96 -6.13
CA LYS A 19 -18.60 -4.59 -5.63
C LYS A 19 -18.23 -4.55 -4.15
N TYR A 20 -17.40 -3.58 -3.80
CA TYR A 20 -16.95 -3.31 -2.43
C TYR A 20 -17.25 -1.85 -2.12
N THR A 21 -17.85 -1.58 -0.97
CA THR A 21 -18.20 -0.22 -0.55
C THR A 21 -17.37 0.15 0.65
N LEU A 22 -16.59 1.22 0.52
CA LEU A 22 -15.92 1.88 1.63
C LEU A 22 -16.91 2.81 2.31
N ASP A 23 -17.21 2.58 3.58
CA ASP A 23 -17.94 3.52 4.42
C ASP A 23 -16.96 4.44 5.18
N MET A 24 -17.17 5.74 5.05
CA MET A 24 -16.39 6.82 5.66
C MET A 24 -17.06 7.41 6.90
N SER A 25 -18.21 6.88 7.33
CA SER A 25 -18.94 7.35 8.50
C SER A 25 -18.12 7.25 9.80
N ASP A 26 -17.25 6.23 9.89
CA ASP A 26 -16.41 5.92 11.05
C ASP A 26 -14.89 6.06 10.78
N LYS A 27 -14.50 6.46 9.56
CA LYS A 27 -13.10 6.53 9.10
C LYS A 27 -12.75 7.92 8.61
N THR A 28 -11.52 8.34 8.89
CA THR A 28 -10.97 9.58 8.33
C THR A 28 -9.96 9.29 7.23
N ILE A 29 -9.84 10.20 6.27
CA ILE A 29 -8.81 10.12 5.21
C ILE A 29 -7.40 10.02 5.83
N ASN A 30 -7.17 10.74 6.93
CA ASN A 30 -5.90 10.69 7.65
C ASN A 30 -5.58 9.29 8.22
N GLN A 31 -6.58 8.56 8.73
CA GLN A 31 -6.40 7.19 9.22
C GLN A 31 -6.10 6.21 8.08
N LEU A 32 -6.77 6.38 6.94
CA LEU A 32 -6.54 5.59 5.74
C LEU A 32 -5.12 5.82 5.20
N ASN A 33 -4.73 7.10 5.04
CA ASN A 33 -3.39 7.47 4.58
C ASN A 33 -2.30 7.01 5.55
N TYR A 34 -2.54 7.07 6.86
CA TYR A 34 -1.59 6.53 7.84
C TYR A 34 -1.32 5.03 7.61
N LYS A 35 -2.37 4.22 7.39
CA LYS A 35 -2.23 2.79 7.12
C LYS A 35 -1.53 2.51 5.79
N VAL A 36 -1.84 3.27 4.74
CA VAL A 36 -1.15 3.17 3.44
C VAL A 36 0.35 3.51 3.58
N ASN A 37 0.68 4.58 4.30
CA ASN A 37 2.08 4.97 4.54
C ASN A 37 2.86 3.91 5.33
N GLN A 38 2.21 3.23 6.28
CA GLN A 38 2.82 2.08 6.99
C GLN A 38 3.13 0.94 6.03
N ILE A 39 2.23 0.63 5.10
CA ILE A 39 2.43 -0.39 4.07
C ILE A 39 3.61 0.00 3.17
N GLN A 40 3.64 1.23 2.65
CA GLN A 40 4.73 1.73 1.80
C GLN A 40 6.09 1.69 2.52
N THR A 41 6.13 2.05 3.80
CA THR A 41 7.34 1.93 4.62
C THR A 41 7.82 0.47 4.70
N ASN A 42 6.90 -0.49 4.80
CA ASN A 42 7.23 -1.91 4.82
C ASN A 42 7.71 -2.40 3.45
N GLU A 43 7.15 -1.90 2.34
CA GLU A 43 7.61 -2.19 0.98
C GLU A 43 9.06 -1.73 0.78
N ILE A 44 9.36 -0.48 1.15
CA ILE A 44 10.71 0.07 1.06
C ILE A 44 11.70 -0.75 1.89
N LYS A 45 11.34 -1.11 3.13
CA LYS A 45 12.20 -1.94 3.99
C LYS A 45 12.42 -3.34 3.41
N ALA A 46 11.39 -3.93 2.81
CA ALA A 46 11.50 -5.23 2.16
C ALA A 46 12.45 -5.17 0.96
N GLU A 47 12.36 -4.13 0.15
CA GLU A 47 13.25 -3.89 -0.99
C GLU A 47 14.69 -3.66 -0.53
N GLN A 48 14.91 -2.83 0.49
CA GLN A 48 16.24 -2.59 1.06
C GLN A 48 16.94 -3.88 1.50
N VAL A 49 16.23 -4.77 2.20
CA VAL A 49 16.80 -6.07 2.63
C VAL A 49 17.22 -6.94 1.44
N ILE A 50 16.48 -6.89 0.32
CA ILE A 50 16.84 -7.63 -0.90
C ILE A 50 18.07 -6.99 -1.55
N GLN A 51 18.09 -5.66 -1.67
CA GLN A 51 19.21 -4.92 -2.26
C GLN A 51 20.52 -5.10 -1.48
N GLU A 52 20.46 -5.12 -0.14
CA GLU A 52 21.61 -5.39 0.72
C GLU A 52 22.23 -6.77 0.45
N LYS A 53 21.40 -7.78 0.20
CA LYS A 53 21.85 -9.15 -0.15
C LYS A 53 22.48 -9.20 -1.54
N ILE A 54 21.91 -8.49 -2.50
CA ILE A 54 22.48 -8.38 -3.85
C ILE A 54 23.85 -7.68 -3.80
N ALA A 55 23.94 -6.56 -3.08
CA ALA A 55 25.21 -5.84 -2.91
C ALA A 55 26.28 -6.72 -2.22
N SER A 56 25.87 -7.51 -1.22
CA SER A 56 26.75 -8.46 -0.54
C SER A 56 27.24 -9.58 -1.49
N TYR A 57 26.40 -10.04 -2.42
CA TYR A 57 26.81 -10.99 -3.46
C TYR A 57 27.87 -10.38 -4.37
N ASP A 58 27.66 -9.15 -4.85
CA ASP A 58 28.61 -8.46 -5.72
C ASP A 58 29.98 -8.26 -5.03
N GLU A 59 29.96 -7.93 -3.74
CA GLU A 59 31.18 -7.80 -2.93
C GLU A 59 31.89 -9.15 -2.75
N GLU A 60 31.18 -10.22 -2.35
CA GLU A 60 31.77 -11.55 -2.21
C GLU A 60 32.30 -12.08 -3.55
N LEU A 61 31.61 -11.81 -4.67
CA LEU A 61 32.02 -12.20 -6.02
C LEU A 61 33.29 -11.45 -6.46
N LYS A 62 33.37 -10.15 -6.17
CA LYS A 62 34.59 -9.36 -6.41
C LYS A 62 35.77 -9.91 -5.63
N ASN A 63 35.56 -10.23 -4.35
CA ASN A 63 36.59 -10.82 -3.50
C ASN A 63 37.04 -12.20 -4.00
N LEU A 64 36.11 -13.04 -4.46
CA LEU A 64 36.43 -14.34 -5.06
C LEU A 64 37.29 -14.18 -6.32
N ARG A 65 36.94 -13.23 -7.20
CA ARG A 65 37.71 -12.91 -8.42
C ARG A 65 39.11 -12.42 -8.08
N SER A 66 39.26 -11.51 -7.13
CA SER A 66 40.57 -11.01 -6.68
C SER A 66 41.44 -12.12 -6.10
N LYS A 67 40.87 -13.03 -5.29
CA LYS A 67 41.60 -14.19 -4.77
C LYS A 67 42.08 -15.11 -5.88
N ASN A 68 41.26 -15.37 -6.89
CA ASN A 68 41.65 -16.17 -8.04
C ASN A 68 42.82 -15.56 -8.82
N THR A 69 42.81 -14.24 -9.04
CA THR A 69 43.92 -13.52 -9.70
C THR A 69 45.24 -13.67 -8.92
N ILE A 70 45.20 -13.71 -7.59
CA ILE A 70 46.38 -13.80 -6.73
C ILE A 70 46.86 -15.25 -6.56
N GLN A 71 45.93 -16.19 -6.37
CA GLN A 71 46.23 -17.57 -5.99
C GLN A 71 46.28 -18.53 -7.19
N GLY A 72 45.79 -18.11 -8.36
CA GLY A 72 45.83 -18.89 -9.59
C GLY A 72 45.06 -20.21 -9.48
N LEU A 73 43.81 -20.16 -8.99
CA LEU A 73 42.97 -21.36 -8.98
C LEU A 73 42.81 -21.87 -10.42
N ASN A 74 42.75 -23.18 -10.60
CA ASN A 74 42.39 -23.72 -11.90
C ASN A 74 40.96 -23.29 -12.25
N GLN A 75 40.65 -23.24 -13.55
CA GLN A 75 39.38 -22.69 -14.03
C GLN A 75 38.15 -23.48 -13.54
N ALA A 76 38.31 -24.78 -13.26
CA ALA A 76 37.22 -25.63 -12.80
C ALA A 76 36.86 -25.32 -11.33
N ASP A 77 37.85 -25.19 -10.46
CA ASP A 77 37.66 -24.86 -9.05
C ASP A 77 37.09 -23.46 -8.87
N PHE A 78 37.56 -22.49 -9.67
CA PHE A 78 37.00 -21.14 -9.66
C PHE A 78 35.51 -21.13 -10.04
N LYS A 79 35.14 -21.82 -11.13
CA LYS A 79 33.73 -21.94 -11.53
C LYS A 79 32.88 -22.66 -10.48
N HIS A 80 33.44 -23.68 -9.83
CA HIS A 80 32.74 -24.39 -8.76
C HIS A 80 32.43 -23.45 -7.58
N GLU A 81 33.41 -22.66 -7.13
CA GLU A 81 33.21 -21.70 -6.05
C GLU A 81 32.28 -20.54 -6.45
N GLU A 82 32.33 -20.07 -7.71
CA GLU A 82 31.39 -19.06 -8.23
C GLU A 82 29.95 -19.58 -8.21
N HIS A 83 29.70 -20.80 -8.69
CA HIS A 83 28.36 -21.41 -8.63
C HIS A 83 27.88 -21.66 -7.19
N LYS A 84 28.77 -22.07 -6.30
CA LYS A 84 28.44 -22.27 -4.88
C LYS A 84 28.05 -20.95 -4.22
N LEU A 85 28.78 -19.88 -4.53
CA LEU A 85 28.48 -18.53 -4.06
C LEU A 85 27.13 -18.04 -4.60
N GLN A 86 26.91 -18.18 -5.91
CA GLN A 86 25.64 -17.82 -6.56
C GLN A 86 24.47 -18.57 -5.91
N ASN A 87 24.55 -19.90 -5.78
CA ASN A 87 23.49 -20.72 -5.18
C ASN A 87 23.20 -20.32 -3.72
N LYS A 88 24.23 -19.96 -2.94
CA LYS A 88 24.07 -19.44 -1.57
C LYS A 88 23.24 -18.16 -1.58
N PHE A 89 23.60 -17.20 -2.43
CA PHE A 89 22.93 -15.90 -2.48
C PHE A 89 21.53 -15.97 -3.10
N ASP A 90 21.32 -16.79 -4.12
CA ASP A 90 20.00 -17.06 -4.70
C ASP A 90 19.03 -17.54 -3.61
N ARG A 91 19.45 -18.51 -2.79
CA ARG A 91 18.65 -18.97 -1.64
C ARG A 91 18.39 -17.87 -0.62
N MET A 92 19.40 -17.03 -0.34
CA MET A 92 19.23 -15.93 0.61
C MET A 92 18.24 -14.87 0.10
N VAL A 93 18.29 -14.55 -1.19
CA VAL A 93 17.36 -13.61 -1.84
C VAL A 93 15.95 -14.19 -1.86
N ILE A 94 15.77 -15.42 -2.34
CA ILE A 94 14.46 -16.12 -2.35
C ILE A 94 13.83 -16.11 -0.96
N ASN A 95 14.57 -16.54 0.07
CA ASN A 95 14.07 -16.57 1.44
C ASN A 95 13.71 -15.18 1.99
N ALA A 96 14.45 -14.13 1.60
CA ALA A 96 14.10 -12.76 1.97
C ALA A 96 12.83 -12.30 1.27
N SER A 97 12.73 -12.54 -0.04
CA SER A 97 11.56 -12.19 -0.85
C SER A 97 10.30 -12.88 -0.32
N GLU A 98 10.33 -14.18 -0.05
CA GLU A 98 9.18 -14.91 0.50
C GLU A 98 8.73 -14.36 1.85
N LYS A 99 9.68 -14.10 2.75
CA LYS A 99 9.39 -13.52 4.08
C LYS A 99 8.79 -12.12 3.96
N SER A 100 9.32 -11.31 3.06
CA SER A 100 8.83 -9.97 2.77
C SER A 100 7.43 -10.00 2.15
N PHE A 101 7.20 -10.84 1.15
CA PHE A 101 5.89 -10.97 0.51
C PHE A 101 4.82 -11.46 1.48
N LYS A 102 5.14 -12.39 2.38
CA LYS A 102 4.19 -12.81 3.42
C LYS A 102 3.75 -11.62 4.29
N LYS A 103 4.70 -10.83 4.78
CA LYS A 103 4.41 -9.65 5.61
C LYS A 103 3.61 -8.58 4.85
N LEU A 104 3.98 -8.33 3.59
CA LEU A 104 3.27 -7.37 2.74
C LEU A 104 1.85 -7.82 2.45
N THR A 105 1.66 -9.11 2.14
CA THR A 105 0.34 -9.71 1.93
C THR A 105 -0.54 -9.55 3.15
N GLU A 106 -0.03 -9.87 4.35
CA GLU A 106 -0.76 -9.66 5.60
C GLU A 106 -1.11 -8.19 5.82
N ALA A 107 -0.20 -7.26 5.53
CA ALA A 107 -0.45 -5.83 5.65
C ALA A 107 -1.55 -5.33 4.68
N TYR A 108 -1.51 -5.77 3.41
CA TYR A 108 -2.55 -5.45 2.43
C TYR A 108 -3.90 -6.04 2.82
N ILE A 109 -3.95 -7.31 3.25
CA ILE A 109 -5.19 -7.96 3.70
C ILE A 109 -5.78 -7.19 4.88
N ASN A 110 -4.96 -6.81 5.86
CA ASN A 110 -5.42 -6.06 7.03
C ASN A 110 -5.94 -4.67 6.66
N PHE A 111 -5.30 -4.00 5.69
CA PHE A 111 -5.81 -2.73 5.17
C PHE A 111 -7.15 -2.91 4.47
N LEU A 112 -7.29 -3.88 3.59
CA LEU A 112 -8.53 -4.14 2.87
C LEU A 112 -9.67 -4.57 3.80
N ASN A 113 -9.38 -5.36 4.84
CA ASN A 113 -10.35 -5.66 5.89
C ASN A 113 -10.78 -4.40 6.64
N TYR A 114 -9.84 -3.48 6.90
CA TYR A 114 -10.16 -2.21 7.52
C TYR A 114 -11.03 -1.32 6.61
N VAL A 115 -10.80 -1.32 5.30
CA VAL A 115 -11.53 -0.49 4.32
C VAL A 115 -12.93 -1.03 4.05
N PHE A 116 -13.06 -2.33 3.81
CA PHE A 116 -14.29 -2.95 3.29
C PHE A 116 -15.00 -3.89 4.27
N GLY A 117 -14.47 -4.06 5.48
CA GLY A 117 -14.99 -4.96 6.49
C GLY A 117 -14.29 -6.32 6.53
N ASP A 118 -14.61 -7.10 7.55
CA ASP A 118 -13.93 -8.37 7.84
C ASP A 118 -13.94 -9.33 6.65
N ASN A 119 -12.83 -10.04 6.47
CA ASN A 119 -12.55 -10.98 5.37
C ASN A 119 -12.45 -10.40 3.96
N ALA A 120 -12.81 -9.14 3.71
CA ALA A 120 -12.72 -8.53 2.38
C ALA A 120 -11.30 -8.60 1.79
N GLY A 121 -10.26 -8.45 2.61
CA GLY A 121 -8.87 -8.56 2.17
C GLY A 121 -8.49 -9.96 1.68
N ARG A 122 -8.98 -11.02 2.34
CA ARG A 122 -8.76 -12.41 1.89
C ARG A 122 -9.50 -12.68 0.58
N ASP A 123 -10.75 -12.23 0.48
CA ASP A 123 -11.55 -12.36 -0.74
C ASP A 123 -10.87 -11.67 -1.92
N ILE A 124 -10.41 -10.43 -1.74
CA ILE A 124 -9.72 -9.67 -2.79
C ILE A 124 -8.38 -10.33 -3.14
N TYR A 125 -7.65 -10.87 -2.16
CA TYR A 125 -6.43 -11.60 -2.42
C TYR A 125 -6.65 -12.84 -3.30
N GLN A 126 -7.73 -13.58 -3.08
CA GLN A 126 -8.12 -14.70 -3.93
C GLN A 126 -8.52 -14.24 -5.33
N LEU A 127 -9.24 -13.12 -5.46
CA LEU A 127 -9.54 -12.50 -6.77
C LEU A 127 -8.27 -12.08 -7.52
N CYS A 128 -7.21 -11.75 -6.78
CA CYS A 128 -5.89 -11.43 -7.32
C CYS A 128 -5.05 -12.68 -7.64
N ASN A 129 -5.64 -13.89 -7.67
CA ASN A 129 -4.95 -15.17 -7.84
C ASN A 129 -3.78 -15.35 -6.85
N GLU A 130 -3.97 -14.89 -5.60
CA GLU A 130 -2.95 -14.97 -4.55
C GLU A 130 -1.64 -14.24 -4.92
N SER A 131 -1.71 -13.23 -5.78
CA SER A 131 -0.55 -12.41 -6.14
C SER A 131 -0.44 -11.20 -5.21
N THR A 132 0.59 -11.18 -4.35
CA THR A 132 0.93 -10.04 -3.50
C THR A 132 1.13 -8.75 -4.30
N ILE A 133 1.72 -8.86 -5.50
CA ILE A 133 1.99 -7.71 -6.37
C ILE A 133 0.69 -7.12 -6.92
N VAL A 134 -0.24 -7.97 -7.37
CA VAL A 134 -1.54 -7.51 -7.86
C VAL A 134 -2.36 -6.93 -6.70
N LEU A 135 -2.32 -7.56 -5.53
CA LEU A 135 -2.98 -7.05 -4.32
C LEU A 135 -2.47 -5.66 -3.94
N GLY A 136 -1.15 -5.43 -4.01
CA GLY A 136 -0.55 -4.11 -3.78
C GLY A 136 -1.08 -3.05 -4.75
N LYS A 137 -1.22 -3.38 -6.04
CA LYS A 137 -1.79 -2.46 -7.04
C LYS A 137 -3.25 -2.11 -6.73
N VAL A 138 -4.05 -3.06 -6.27
CA VAL A 138 -5.43 -2.81 -5.83
C VAL A 138 -5.45 -1.81 -4.66
N VAL A 139 -4.59 -2.02 -3.66
CA VAL A 139 -4.44 -1.09 -2.53
C VAL A 139 -4.02 0.32 -2.99
N THR A 140 -3.08 0.42 -3.94
CA THR A 140 -2.67 1.71 -4.52
C THR A 140 -3.84 2.40 -5.22
N GLN A 141 -4.61 1.69 -6.04
CA GLN A 141 -5.77 2.26 -6.75
C GLN A 141 -6.84 2.76 -5.79
N ILE A 142 -7.12 2.00 -4.72
CA ILE A 142 -8.03 2.41 -3.65
C ILE A 142 -7.53 3.69 -2.98
N SER A 143 -6.25 3.74 -2.61
CA SER A 143 -5.64 4.92 -1.99
C SER A 143 -5.71 6.15 -2.90
N VAL A 144 -5.44 5.99 -4.20
CA VAL A 144 -5.54 7.07 -5.18
C VAL A 144 -6.99 7.55 -5.31
N ALA A 145 -7.96 6.65 -5.38
CA ALA A 145 -9.37 7.00 -5.46
C ALA A 145 -9.84 7.78 -4.21
N ILE A 146 -9.45 7.35 -3.01
CA ILE A 146 -9.75 8.04 -1.75
C ILE A 146 -9.18 9.46 -1.73
N ASN A 147 -7.96 9.64 -2.25
CA ASN A 147 -7.28 10.95 -2.25
C ASN A 147 -7.76 11.88 -3.38
N ASN A 148 -8.26 11.34 -4.49
CA ASN A 148 -8.71 12.12 -5.64
C ASN A 148 -10.20 12.52 -5.55
N ASP A 149 -10.99 11.88 -4.71
CA ASP A 149 -12.39 12.25 -4.52
C ASP A 149 -12.49 13.53 -3.68
N GLN A 150 -12.57 14.67 -4.38
CA GLN A 150 -12.64 16.01 -3.78
C GLN A 150 -13.96 16.24 -3.00
N ASP A 151 -15.00 15.44 -3.25
CA ASP A 151 -16.29 15.51 -2.56
C ASP A 151 -16.28 14.74 -1.22
N LEU A 152 -15.23 13.98 -0.99
CA LEU A 152 -15.02 13.12 0.18
C LEU A 152 -14.50 13.98 1.34
N VAL A 153 -15.39 14.77 1.95
CA VAL A 153 -15.03 15.61 3.09
C VAL A 153 -15.02 14.77 4.37
N ASP A 154 -13.92 14.84 5.13
CA ASP A 154 -13.75 14.16 6.42
C ASP A 154 -14.98 14.40 7.32
N TYR A 155 -15.83 13.37 7.45
CA TYR A 155 -17.17 13.49 8.04
C TYR A 155 -17.12 14.04 9.46
N ARG A 156 -16.06 13.68 10.20
CA ARG A 156 -15.77 14.18 11.54
C ARG A 156 -15.50 15.68 11.57
N MET A 157 -14.79 16.19 10.57
CA MET A 157 -14.45 17.61 10.45
C MET A 157 -15.70 18.45 10.11
N GLN A 158 -16.59 17.93 9.27
CA GLN A 158 -17.90 18.55 9.03
C GLN A 158 -18.79 18.50 10.26
N TYR A 159 -18.85 17.38 10.98
CA TYR A 159 -19.66 17.25 12.19
C TYR A 159 -19.20 18.23 13.27
N VAL A 160 -17.89 18.39 13.46
CA VAL A 160 -17.32 19.40 14.37
C VAL A 160 -17.60 20.83 13.90
N LYS A 161 -17.51 21.12 12.59
CA LYS A 161 -17.91 22.42 12.03
C LYS A 161 -19.40 22.71 12.25
N LYS A 162 -20.28 21.73 12.03
CA LYS A 162 -21.73 21.84 12.23
C LYS A 162 -22.08 22.04 13.71
N ILE A 163 -21.44 21.32 14.63
CA ILE A 163 -21.61 21.56 16.08
C ILE A 163 -21.12 22.95 16.48
N LYS A 164 -20.00 23.44 15.92
CA LYS A 164 -19.52 24.80 16.16
C LYS A 164 -20.51 25.86 15.63
N ALA A 165 -21.03 25.67 14.42
CA ALA A 165 -22.05 26.56 13.84
C ALA A 165 -23.34 26.59 14.69
N LEU A 166 -23.78 25.42 15.18
CA LEU A 166 -24.94 25.32 16.08
C LEU A 166 -24.70 25.96 17.46
N LYS A 167 -23.46 25.92 17.98
CA LYS A 167 -23.09 26.57 19.24
C LYS A 167 -22.90 28.09 19.13
N ASN A 168 -22.53 28.59 17.96
CA ASN A 168 -22.27 30.02 17.74
C ASN A 168 -23.51 30.82 17.29
N GLY A 169 -24.64 30.17 17.03
CA GLY A 169 -25.90 30.84 16.70
C GLY A 169 -25.93 31.51 15.32
N ASP A 170 -24.98 31.19 14.44
CA ASP A 170 -24.91 31.76 13.10
C ASP A 170 -26.03 31.20 12.22
N LYS A 171 -26.94 32.08 11.80
CA LYS A 171 -27.88 31.80 10.70
C LYS A 171 -27.04 31.55 9.45
N VAL A 172 -27.22 30.37 8.86
CA VAL A 172 -26.69 30.07 7.53
C VAL A 172 -27.44 30.97 6.54
N GLU A 173 -26.82 32.09 6.14
CA GLU A 173 -27.31 32.94 5.06
C GLU A 173 -27.15 32.17 3.73
N SER A 174 -28.28 31.89 3.09
CA SER A 174 -28.33 31.37 1.73
C SER A 174 -27.96 32.49 0.75
N GLU A 175 -26.81 32.36 0.09
CA GLU A 175 -26.42 33.25 -1.00
C GLU A 175 -27.46 33.21 -2.13
N SER A 176 -28.01 34.39 -2.43
CA SER A 176 -28.97 34.63 -3.50
C SER A 176 -28.19 34.89 -4.79
N ASN A 177 -28.06 33.90 -5.67
CA ASN A 177 -27.63 34.18 -7.04
C ASN A 177 -28.85 34.44 -7.92
N SER A 178 -29.10 35.73 -8.13
CA SER A 178 -30.00 36.27 -9.14
C SER A 178 -29.54 35.84 -10.54
N VAL A 179 -30.35 35.03 -11.21
CA VAL A 179 -30.28 34.90 -12.67
C VAL A 179 -30.94 36.15 -13.26
N GLN A 180 -30.12 37.06 -13.81
CA GLN A 180 -30.61 38.15 -14.66
C GLN A 180 -30.49 37.73 -16.13
N LYS A 181 -31.68 37.55 -16.73
CA LYS A 181 -32.08 37.59 -18.14
C LYS A 181 -31.37 36.68 -19.15
#